data_AF-A0A951LJI3-F1
#
_entry.id   AF-A0A951LJI3-F1
#
_cell.length_a   1.000
_cell.length_b   1.000
_cell.length_c   1.000
_cell.angle_alpha   90.00
_cell.angle_beta   90.00
_cell.angle_gamma   90.00
#
_symmetry.space_group_name_H-M   'P 1'
#
loop_
_entity.id
_entity.type
_entity.pdbx_description
1 polymer ?
#
loop_
_entity_poly.entity_id
_entity_poly.type
_entity_poly.pdbx_seq_one_letter_code
_entity_poly.pdbx_strand_id
1 'polypeptide(L)'
;MKQENLKSHVIEKRMVNTPKLLIGSLAAACCISSVQPSFAQRTQQDKQENRAAQRADRQQRFQDMTPDQQQQYIQQRQQQRQQQWQQRWAAMTPQQRADFQQQMQQRQQQRADQQLTSLFQAAGITDPEIIDLIKQFIATQQKAREPLLEMARNIAKGLPDKNVTDDKTTTALADFRKAVADDKERYDKALKALDASINYSTNPKLEAFLTLIGVIGNESATVGGTAAIFPPNPMMGGFGGRGGGFGGPGGGGFGGGPGGGGGFGGGGGFGGGGFGGPGGGGPGGGG
;
A
#
# COMPACT_ATOMS: atom_id res chain seq x y z
N MET A 1 20.67 -50.32 13.18
CA MET A 1 19.28 -50.72 13.45
C MET A 1 18.70 -49.79 14.52
N LYS A 2 17.93 -48.77 14.12
CA LYS A 2 17.12 -47.97 15.05
C LYS A 2 15.71 -47.93 14.49
N GLN A 3 14.78 -48.45 15.28
CA GLN A 3 13.39 -48.73 14.91
C GLN A 3 12.57 -47.46 14.75
N GLU A 4 11.69 -47.56 13.76
CA GLU A 4 10.60 -46.66 13.41
C GLU A 4 9.61 -46.48 14.58
N ASN A 5 9.04 -45.28 14.68
CA ASN A 5 7.85 -45.05 15.50
C ASN A 5 6.89 -44.15 14.73
N LEU A 6 6.22 -44.74 13.74
CA LEU A 6 5.11 -44.16 13.00
C LEU A 6 3.83 -44.29 13.85
N LYS A 7 3.47 -43.23 14.57
CA LYS A 7 2.13 -43.09 15.15
C LYS A 7 1.18 -42.50 14.11
N SER A 8 0.53 -43.39 13.38
CA SER A 8 -0.68 -43.13 12.62
C SER A 8 -1.81 -42.64 13.53
N HIS A 9 -2.23 -41.37 13.39
CA HIS A 9 -3.51 -40.87 13.89
C HIS A 9 -4.51 -40.85 12.74
N VAL A 10 -5.29 -41.93 12.68
CA VAL A 10 -6.65 -41.98 12.14
C VAL A 10 -7.57 -41.41 13.25
N ILE A 11 -8.76 -40.89 12.86
CA ILE A 11 -9.91 -40.38 13.67
C ILE A 11 -10.11 -38.87 13.42
N GLU A 12 -11.26 -38.30 13.05
CA GLU A 12 -12.60 -38.85 12.84
C GLU A 12 -13.41 -37.98 11.87
N LYS A 13 -14.35 -38.66 11.24
CA LYS A 13 -15.50 -38.19 10.46
C LYS A 13 -16.48 -37.36 11.32
N ARG A 14 -17.19 -36.46 10.63
CA ARG A 14 -18.54 -35.86 10.88
C ARG A 14 -18.60 -34.54 11.64
N MET A 15 -19.13 -33.52 10.94
CA MET A 15 -20.46 -32.98 11.25
C MET A 15 -21.00 -32.18 10.04
N VAL A 16 -21.98 -32.78 9.36
CA VAL A 16 -22.86 -32.09 8.41
C VAL A 16 -23.86 -31.33 9.26
N ASN A 17 -23.71 -30.00 9.35
CA ASN A 17 -24.70 -29.15 10.02
C ASN A 17 -25.60 -28.52 8.95
N THR A 18 -26.79 -29.09 8.79
CA THR A 18 -27.84 -28.61 7.90
C THR A 18 -28.52 -27.37 8.50
N PRO A 19 -28.72 -26.29 7.71
CA PRO A 19 -29.51 -25.15 8.18
C PRO A 19 -30.99 -25.52 8.21
N LYS A 20 -31.62 -25.43 9.39
CA LYS A 20 -33.07 -25.44 9.55
C LYS A 20 -33.65 -24.21 8.85
N LEU A 21 -34.36 -24.45 7.74
CA LEU A 21 -35.36 -23.53 7.21
C LEU A 21 -36.43 -23.29 8.28
N LEU A 22 -36.46 -22.08 8.83
CA LEU A 22 -37.62 -21.56 9.56
C LEU A 22 -38.40 -20.69 8.58
N ILE A 23 -39.34 -21.35 7.90
CA ILE A 23 -40.45 -20.72 7.19
C ILE A 23 -41.42 -20.25 8.27
N GLY A 24 -41.42 -18.95 8.55
CA GLY A 24 -42.34 -18.29 9.46
C GLY A 24 -42.99 -17.11 8.78
N SER A 25 -44.13 -17.36 8.14
CA SER A 25 -45.08 -16.34 7.72
C SER A 25 -45.54 -15.52 8.91
N LEU A 26 -45.40 -14.20 8.82
CA LEU A 26 -46.31 -13.26 9.46
C LEU A 26 -46.38 -12.00 8.60
N ALA A 27 -47.33 -12.04 7.67
CA ALA A 27 -47.89 -10.88 7.04
C ALA A 27 -48.63 -10.06 8.10
N ALA A 28 -48.12 -8.88 8.42
CA ALA A 28 -48.88 -7.82 9.06
C ALA A 28 -48.70 -6.57 8.19
N ALA A 29 -49.69 -6.35 7.34
CA ALA A 29 -49.84 -5.16 6.53
C ALA A 29 -49.97 -3.95 7.46
N CYS A 30 -48.93 -3.11 7.48
CA CYS A 30 -49.00 -1.77 8.05
C CYS A 30 -48.87 -0.78 6.88
N CYS A 31 -50.01 -0.47 6.28
CA CYS A 31 -50.14 0.62 5.32
C CYS A 31 -50.03 1.96 6.08
N ILE A 32 -48.80 2.38 6.38
CA ILE A 32 -48.52 3.76 6.77
C ILE A 32 -48.11 4.50 5.51
N SER A 33 -49.01 5.37 5.07
CA SER A 33 -48.89 6.30 3.97
C SER A 33 -47.53 7.02 4.00
N SER A 34 -46.66 6.64 3.05
CA SER A 34 -45.36 7.26 2.84
C SER A 34 -45.53 8.67 2.26
N VAL A 35 -45.68 9.68 3.12
CA VAL A 35 -45.40 11.07 2.74
C VAL A 35 -43.88 11.19 2.63
N GLN A 36 -43.36 11.07 1.41
CA GLN A 36 -41.94 11.14 1.11
C GLN A 36 -41.36 12.52 1.51
N PRO A 37 -40.21 12.58 2.22
CA PRO A 37 -39.49 13.83 2.45
C PRO A 37 -38.74 14.27 1.18
N SER A 38 -39.48 14.76 0.18
CA SER A 38 -38.96 15.27 -1.09
C SER A 38 -38.10 16.54 -0.96
N PHE A 39 -38.08 17.19 0.22
CA PHE A 39 -37.25 18.37 0.49
C PHE A 39 -35.78 18.05 0.79
N ALA A 40 -35.44 16.88 1.32
CA ALA A 40 -34.06 16.55 1.68
C ALA A 40 -33.17 16.25 0.45
N GLN A 41 -33.76 15.71 -0.63
CA GLN A 41 -33.02 15.31 -1.83
C GLN A 41 -32.60 16.49 -2.71
N ARG A 42 -33.41 17.56 -2.83
CA ARG A 42 -33.04 18.74 -3.63
C ARG A 42 -31.74 19.39 -3.14
N THR A 43 -31.54 19.45 -1.82
CA THR A 43 -30.32 20.05 -1.26
C THR A 43 -29.04 19.27 -1.53
N GLN A 44 -29.12 17.96 -1.82
CA GLN A 44 -27.93 17.18 -2.18
C GLN A 44 -27.54 17.36 -3.64
N GLN A 45 -28.52 17.42 -4.54
CA GLN A 45 -28.28 17.65 -5.96
C GLN A 45 -27.69 19.05 -6.19
N ASP A 46 -28.28 20.09 -5.59
CA ASP A 46 -27.77 21.47 -5.70
C ASP A 46 -26.33 21.59 -5.17
N LYS A 47 -26.01 20.87 -4.07
CA LYS A 47 -24.65 20.80 -3.53
C LYS A 47 -23.69 20.06 -4.47
N GLN A 48 -24.14 19.03 -5.18
CA GLN A 48 -23.32 18.29 -6.13
C GLN A 48 -23.03 19.14 -7.37
N GLU A 49 -24.03 19.83 -7.91
CA GLU A 49 -23.91 20.72 -9.07
C GLU A 49 -22.98 21.89 -8.77
N ASN A 50 -23.14 22.55 -7.61
CA ASN A 50 -22.24 23.64 -7.20
C ASN A 50 -20.78 23.15 -7.01
N ARG A 51 -20.58 21.94 -6.46
CA ARG A 51 -19.24 21.33 -6.38
C ARG A 51 -18.65 20.98 -7.75
N ALA A 52 -19.48 20.60 -8.72
CA ALA A 52 -19.03 20.33 -10.09
C ALA A 52 -18.60 21.63 -10.77
N ALA A 53 -19.43 22.68 -10.71
CA ALA A 53 -19.11 24.00 -11.25
C ALA A 53 -17.80 24.57 -10.65
N GLN A 54 -17.65 24.51 -9.33
CA GLN A 54 -16.40 24.95 -8.67
C GLN A 54 -15.16 24.11 -9.05
N ARG A 55 -15.33 22.83 -9.41
CA ARG A 55 -14.22 22.00 -9.89
C ARG A 55 -13.83 22.39 -11.32
N ALA A 56 -14.82 22.59 -12.20
CA ALA A 56 -14.60 23.04 -13.57
C ALA A 56 -13.91 24.41 -13.61
N ASP A 57 -14.40 25.37 -12.83
CA ASP A 57 -13.80 26.71 -12.73
C ASP A 57 -12.36 26.67 -12.18
N ARG A 58 -12.06 25.84 -11.18
CA ARG A 58 -10.67 25.64 -10.72
C ARG A 58 -9.77 25.00 -11.77
N GLN A 59 -10.30 24.07 -12.58
CA GLN A 59 -9.55 23.44 -13.66
C GLN A 59 -9.26 24.44 -14.78
N GLN A 60 -10.24 25.23 -15.17
CA GLN A 60 -10.09 26.27 -16.17
C GLN A 60 -9.07 27.32 -15.73
N ARG A 61 -9.21 27.87 -14.52
CA ARG A 61 -8.22 28.82 -13.97
C ARG A 61 -6.81 28.26 -13.93
N PHE A 62 -6.66 26.96 -13.67
CA PHE A 62 -5.36 26.31 -13.69
C PHE A 62 -4.81 26.12 -15.12
N GLN A 63 -5.67 25.82 -16.10
CA GLN A 63 -5.30 25.73 -17.52
C GLN A 63 -4.91 27.10 -18.10
N ASP A 64 -5.55 28.18 -17.63
CA ASP A 64 -5.26 29.55 -18.05
C ASP A 64 -3.95 30.11 -17.45
N MET A 65 -3.41 29.49 -16.40
CA MET A 65 -2.10 29.86 -15.84
C MET A 65 -0.96 29.44 -16.77
N THR A 66 0.09 30.27 -16.87
CA THR A 66 1.33 29.89 -17.55
C THR A 66 2.02 28.71 -16.82
N PRO A 67 2.89 27.92 -17.49
CA PRO A 67 3.59 26.82 -16.84
C PRO A 67 4.33 27.20 -15.54
N ASP A 68 4.98 28.37 -15.50
CA ASP A 68 5.66 28.87 -14.30
C ASP A 68 4.67 29.21 -13.18
N GLN A 69 3.54 29.83 -13.51
CA GLN A 69 2.47 30.11 -12.56
C GLN A 69 1.84 28.81 -12.02
N GLN A 70 1.64 27.82 -12.88
CA GLN A 70 1.16 26.50 -12.48
C GLN A 70 2.12 25.84 -11.49
N GLN A 71 3.43 25.90 -11.75
CA GLN A 71 4.45 25.36 -10.83
C GLN A 71 4.44 26.08 -9.48
N GLN A 72 4.43 27.41 -9.48
CA GLN A 72 4.35 28.22 -8.26
C GLN A 72 3.06 27.91 -7.47
N TYR A 73 1.92 27.81 -8.15
CA TYR A 73 0.64 27.46 -7.54
C TYR A 73 0.67 26.05 -6.93
N ILE A 74 1.23 25.06 -7.64
CA ILE A 74 1.41 23.70 -7.12
C ILE A 74 2.29 23.71 -5.86
N GLN A 75 3.42 24.43 -5.89
CA GLN A 75 4.34 24.53 -4.77
C GLN A 75 3.67 25.19 -3.56
N GLN A 76 2.97 26.30 -3.75
CA GLN A 76 2.24 26.99 -2.69
C GLN A 76 1.15 26.09 -2.08
N ARG A 77 0.39 25.38 -2.92
CA ARG A 77 -0.62 24.40 -2.47
C ARG A 77 -0.02 23.23 -1.71
N GLN A 78 1.18 22.77 -2.07
CA GLN A 78 1.90 21.74 -1.34
C GLN A 78 2.31 22.24 0.05
N GLN A 79 2.87 23.45 0.15
CA GLN A 79 3.24 24.07 1.43
C GLN A 79 2.02 24.26 2.35
N GLN A 80 0.91 24.79 1.83
CA GLN A 80 -0.32 24.96 2.61
C GLN A 80 -0.85 23.62 3.14
N ARG A 81 -0.84 22.55 2.31
CA ARG A 81 -1.25 21.21 2.76
C ARG A 81 -0.32 20.67 3.85
N GLN A 82 0.98 20.90 3.74
CA GLN A 82 1.94 20.47 4.77
C GLN A 82 1.69 21.20 6.09
N GLN A 83 1.47 22.52 6.08
CA GLN A 83 1.15 23.29 7.27
C GLN A 83 -0.16 22.84 7.92
N GLN A 84 -1.23 22.69 7.13
CA GLN A 84 -2.50 22.16 7.63
C GLN A 84 -2.37 20.75 8.19
N TRP A 85 -1.58 19.90 7.53
CA TRP A 85 -1.30 18.55 8.01
C TRP A 85 -0.52 18.55 9.33
N GLN A 86 0.50 19.41 9.47
CA GLN A 86 1.26 19.57 10.71
C GLN A 86 0.39 20.07 11.87
N GLN A 87 -0.46 21.08 11.62
CA GLN A 87 -1.40 21.60 12.61
C GLN A 87 -2.39 20.52 13.04
N ARG A 88 -2.97 19.79 12.08
CA ARG A 88 -3.87 18.66 12.37
C ARG A 88 -3.15 17.55 13.12
N TRP A 89 -1.90 17.24 12.76
CA TRP A 89 -1.09 16.23 13.42
C TRP A 89 -0.75 16.60 14.87
N ALA A 90 -0.36 17.86 15.10
CA ALA A 90 -0.09 18.40 16.42
C ALA A 90 -1.35 18.36 17.30
N ALA A 91 -2.51 18.67 16.73
CA ALA A 91 -3.80 18.62 17.42
C ALA A 91 -4.33 17.19 17.66
N MET A 92 -3.84 16.18 16.94
CA MET A 92 -4.25 14.79 17.15
C MET A 92 -3.68 14.23 18.47
N THR A 93 -4.52 13.54 19.23
CA THR A 93 -4.09 12.80 20.44
C THR A 93 -3.16 11.64 20.07
N PRO A 94 -2.37 11.09 21.02
CA PRO A 94 -1.52 9.92 20.75
C PRO A 94 -2.29 8.74 20.14
N GLN A 95 -3.49 8.44 20.66
CA GLN A 95 -4.35 7.39 20.11
C GLN A 95 -4.77 7.69 18.67
N GLN A 96 -5.22 8.92 18.38
CA GLN A 96 -5.62 9.32 17.02
C GLN A 96 -4.44 9.23 16.03
N ARG A 97 -3.22 9.52 16.47
CA ARG A 97 -2.01 9.36 15.63
C ARG A 97 -1.73 7.89 15.33
N ALA A 98 -1.86 6.99 16.32
CA ALA A 98 -1.70 5.56 16.12
C ALA A 98 -2.74 5.00 15.14
N ASP A 99 -4.02 5.34 15.33
CA ASP A 99 -5.11 4.93 14.44
C ASP A 99 -4.90 5.47 13.02
N PHE A 100 -4.47 6.73 12.90
CA PHE A 100 -4.16 7.33 11.61
C PHE A 100 -2.98 6.63 10.93
N GLN A 101 -1.93 6.27 11.67
CA GLN A 101 -0.78 5.53 11.16
C GLN A 101 -1.21 4.14 10.67
N GLN A 102 -2.04 3.43 11.43
CA GLN A 102 -2.60 2.14 11.04
C GLN A 102 -3.47 2.26 9.79
N GLN A 103 -4.33 3.27 9.70
CA GLN A 103 -5.14 3.53 8.51
C GLN A 103 -4.27 3.84 7.28
N MET A 104 -3.17 4.59 7.46
CA MET A 104 -2.22 4.84 6.38
C MET A 104 -1.53 3.57 5.91
N GLN A 105 -1.12 2.69 6.83
CA GLN A 105 -0.54 1.39 6.50
C GLN A 105 -1.54 0.50 5.74
N GLN A 106 -2.79 0.42 6.21
CA GLN A 106 -3.84 -0.33 5.51
C GLN A 106 -4.09 0.20 4.09
N ARG A 107 -4.14 1.53 3.92
CA ARG A 107 -4.29 2.13 2.58
C ARG A 107 -3.11 1.82 1.68
N GLN A 108 -1.89 1.78 2.22
CA GLN A 108 -0.70 1.40 1.45
C GLN A 108 -0.79 -0.06 1.01
N GLN A 109 -1.18 -0.96 1.90
CA GLN A 109 -1.39 -2.38 1.59
C GLN A 109 -2.46 -2.57 0.51
N GLN A 110 -3.62 -1.93 0.66
CA GLN A 110 -4.69 -2.00 -0.35
C GLN A 110 -4.25 -1.50 -1.72
N ARG A 111 -3.44 -0.43 -1.77
CA ARG A 111 -2.88 0.07 -3.04
C ARG A 111 -1.89 -0.92 -3.65
N ALA A 112 -1.01 -1.49 -2.84
CA ALA A 112 -0.07 -2.52 -3.30
C ALA A 112 -0.81 -3.74 -3.84
N ASP A 113 -1.88 -4.19 -3.16
CA ASP A 113 -2.71 -5.32 -3.60
C ASP A 113 -3.45 -5.04 -4.90
N GLN A 114 -4.02 -3.83 -5.06
CA GLN A 114 -4.67 -3.41 -6.30
C GLN A 114 -3.67 -3.34 -7.46
N GLN A 115 -2.49 -2.79 -7.21
CA GLN A 115 -1.40 -2.73 -8.19
C GLN A 115 -1.00 -4.13 -8.63
N LEU A 116 -0.72 -5.02 -7.67
CA LEU A 116 -0.33 -6.40 -7.97
C LEU A 116 -1.44 -7.15 -8.73
N THR A 117 -2.70 -6.97 -8.34
CA THR A 117 -3.85 -7.56 -9.05
C THR A 117 -3.92 -7.10 -10.50
N SER A 118 -3.67 -5.81 -10.76
CA SER A 118 -3.65 -5.31 -12.14
C SER A 118 -2.49 -5.86 -12.97
N LEU A 119 -1.33 -6.11 -12.34
CA LEU A 119 -0.19 -6.72 -13.02
C LEU A 119 -0.50 -8.16 -13.42
N PHE A 120 -1.17 -8.92 -12.55
CA PHE A 120 -1.66 -10.26 -12.89
C PHE A 120 -2.63 -10.21 -14.07
N GLN A 121 -3.62 -9.31 -14.04
CA GLN A 121 -4.58 -9.15 -15.13
C GLN A 121 -3.91 -8.74 -16.45
N ALA A 122 -2.96 -7.80 -16.41
CA ALA A 122 -2.20 -7.38 -17.58
C ALA A 122 -1.33 -8.51 -18.14
N ALA A 123 -0.79 -9.37 -17.27
CA ALA A 123 -0.11 -10.60 -17.66
C ALA A 123 -1.09 -11.70 -18.09
N GLY A 124 -2.41 -11.49 -18.09
CA GLY A 124 -3.41 -12.52 -18.40
C GLY A 124 -3.35 -13.71 -17.46
N ILE A 125 -3.05 -13.47 -16.19
CA ILE A 125 -3.18 -14.41 -15.07
C ILE A 125 -4.45 -14.00 -14.32
N THR A 126 -5.50 -14.80 -14.42
CA THR A 126 -6.85 -14.44 -13.93
C THR A 126 -7.40 -15.39 -12.88
N ASP A 127 -6.67 -16.47 -12.57
CA ASP A 127 -7.06 -17.44 -11.55
C ASP A 127 -6.95 -16.80 -10.14
N PRO A 128 -8.07 -16.61 -9.42
CA PRO A 128 -8.05 -15.96 -8.11
C PRO A 128 -7.27 -16.76 -7.07
N GLU A 129 -7.26 -18.09 -7.14
CA GLU A 129 -6.54 -18.93 -6.16
C GLU A 129 -5.02 -18.77 -6.32
N ILE A 130 -4.53 -18.77 -7.56
CA ILE A 130 -3.11 -18.51 -7.86
C ILE A 130 -2.69 -17.11 -7.41
N ILE A 131 -3.52 -16.09 -7.71
CA ILE A 131 -3.25 -14.70 -7.33
C ILE A 131 -3.16 -14.57 -5.80
N ASP A 132 -4.08 -15.19 -5.06
CA ASP A 132 -4.13 -15.11 -3.61
C ASP A 132 -2.95 -15.86 -2.95
N LEU A 133 -2.57 -17.03 -3.48
CA LEU A 133 -1.39 -17.77 -3.02
C LEU A 133 -0.09 -16.95 -3.21
N ILE A 134 0.05 -16.26 -4.35
CA ILE A 134 1.24 -15.41 -4.59
C ILE A 134 1.24 -14.18 -3.70
N LYS A 135 0.08 -13.52 -3.50
CA LYS A 135 -0.06 -12.40 -2.55
C LYS A 135 0.32 -12.82 -1.14
N GLN A 136 -0.20 -13.97 -0.68
CA GLN A 136 0.11 -14.52 0.63
C GLN A 136 1.60 -14.84 0.76
N PHE A 137 2.21 -15.42 -0.28
CA PHE A 137 3.64 -15.67 -0.33
C PHE A 137 4.43 -14.36 -0.16
N ILE A 138 4.16 -13.34 -0.97
CA ILE A 138 4.83 -12.03 -0.91
C ILE A 138 4.71 -11.41 0.50
N ALA A 139 3.50 -11.35 1.05
CA ALA A 139 3.26 -10.81 2.38
C ALA A 139 4.04 -11.57 3.47
N THR A 140 4.08 -12.90 3.38
CA THR A 140 4.84 -13.76 4.30
C THR A 140 6.35 -13.50 4.17
N GLN A 141 6.87 -13.35 2.96
CA GLN A 141 8.28 -13.06 2.72
C GLN A 141 8.68 -11.67 3.22
N GLN A 142 7.85 -10.66 2.98
CA GLN A 142 8.10 -9.30 3.47
C GLN A 142 8.20 -9.28 5.00
N LYS A 143 7.22 -9.90 5.68
CA LYS A 143 7.21 -9.99 7.14
C LYS A 143 8.41 -10.75 7.69
N ALA A 144 8.77 -11.88 7.07
CA ALA A 144 9.90 -12.69 7.52
C ALA A 144 11.26 -11.99 7.36
N ARG A 145 11.38 -11.01 6.44
CA ARG A 145 12.59 -10.21 6.24
C ARG A 145 12.68 -8.96 7.14
N GLU A 146 11.64 -8.64 7.92
CA GLU A 146 11.67 -7.48 8.83
C GLU A 146 12.88 -7.46 9.78
N PRO A 147 13.25 -8.57 10.45
CA PRO A 147 14.42 -8.60 11.33
C PRO A 147 15.73 -8.33 10.59
N LEU A 148 15.86 -8.82 9.36
CA LEU A 148 17.03 -8.59 8.52
C LEU A 148 17.15 -7.11 8.13
N LEU A 149 16.03 -6.47 7.78
CA LEU A 149 15.97 -5.03 7.51
C LEU A 149 16.30 -4.20 8.75
N GLU A 150 15.90 -4.65 9.94
CA GLU A 150 16.26 -4.00 11.20
C GLU A 150 17.77 -4.07 11.47
N MET A 151 18.39 -5.24 11.29
CA MET A 151 19.85 -5.38 11.37
C MET A 151 20.58 -4.44 10.41
N ALA A 152 20.15 -4.40 9.14
CA ALA A 152 20.73 -3.49 8.14
C ALA A 152 20.60 -2.02 8.54
N ARG A 153 19.43 -1.59 9.06
CA ARG A 153 19.21 -0.22 9.54
C ARG A 153 20.09 0.11 10.75
N ASN A 154 20.27 -0.84 11.67
CA ASN A 154 21.12 -0.64 12.85
C ASN A 154 22.59 -0.47 12.46
N ILE A 155 23.08 -1.26 11.52
CA ILE A 155 24.44 -1.08 10.95
C ILE A 155 24.54 0.31 10.30
N ALA A 156 23.61 0.66 9.41
CA ALA A 156 23.63 1.94 8.71
C ALA A 156 23.58 3.16 9.66
N LYS A 157 22.80 3.07 10.74
CA LYS A 157 22.72 4.10 11.79
C LYS A 157 24.00 4.21 12.60
N GLY A 158 24.73 3.11 12.80
CA GLY A 158 25.98 3.08 13.53
C GLY A 158 27.18 3.66 12.76
N LEU A 159 27.19 3.56 11.43
CA LEU A 159 28.29 4.06 10.59
C LEU A 159 28.69 5.53 10.82
N PRO A 160 27.77 6.50 10.94
CA PRO A 160 28.15 7.89 11.24
C PRO A 160 28.43 8.16 12.73
N ASP A 161 28.14 7.22 13.63
CA ASP A 161 28.29 7.41 15.08
C ASP A 161 29.74 7.15 15.51
N LYS A 162 30.42 8.20 15.98
CA LYS A 162 31.81 8.15 16.45
C LYS A 162 32.01 7.23 17.66
N ASN A 163 30.95 6.82 18.34
CA ASN A 163 30.99 5.91 19.49
C ASN A 163 30.90 4.42 19.08
N VAL A 164 30.60 4.14 17.81
CA VAL A 164 30.59 2.78 17.27
C VAL A 164 32.00 2.45 16.80
N THR A 165 32.63 1.48 17.46
CA THR A 165 33.98 1.02 17.11
C THR A 165 33.94 0.08 15.90
N ASP A 166 35.07 -0.05 15.20
CA ASP A 166 35.22 -0.98 14.09
C ASP A 166 34.90 -2.43 14.49
N ASP A 167 35.24 -2.83 15.71
CA ASP A 167 34.91 -4.16 16.24
C ASP A 167 33.40 -4.40 16.33
N LYS A 168 32.64 -3.40 16.79
CA LYS A 168 31.17 -3.48 16.86
C LYS A 168 30.56 -3.56 15.46
N THR A 169 31.07 -2.76 14.53
CA THR A 169 30.64 -2.79 13.12
C THR A 169 30.94 -4.15 12.48
N THR A 170 32.13 -4.69 12.71
CA THR A 170 32.56 -6.00 12.21
C THR A 170 31.67 -7.12 12.74
N THR A 171 31.37 -7.09 14.04
CA THR A 171 30.46 -8.05 14.69
C THR A 171 29.06 -7.97 14.09
N ALA A 172 28.48 -6.77 13.99
CA ALA A 172 27.15 -6.58 13.41
C ALA A 172 27.07 -7.04 11.95
N LEU A 173 28.12 -6.80 11.16
CA LEU A 173 28.21 -7.28 9.78
C LEU A 173 28.29 -8.81 9.69
N ALA A 174 29.00 -9.47 10.59
CA ALA A 174 29.06 -10.94 10.65
C ALA A 174 27.68 -11.53 10.97
N ASP A 175 26.98 -10.97 11.96
CA ASP A 175 25.63 -11.38 12.33
C ASP A 175 24.63 -11.17 11.19
N PHE A 176 24.68 -10.01 10.54
CA PHE A 176 23.86 -9.72 9.37
C PHE A 176 24.10 -10.71 8.23
N ARG A 177 25.36 -11.02 7.89
CA ARG A 177 25.70 -12.00 6.84
C ARG A 177 25.17 -13.39 7.16
N LYS A 178 25.26 -13.81 8.41
CA LYS A 178 24.68 -15.08 8.87
C LYS A 178 23.15 -15.07 8.68
N ALA A 179 22.47 -14.01 9.11
CA ALA A 179 21.03 -13.87 8.93
C ALA A 179 20.60 -13.85 7.46
N VAL A 180 21.41 -13.27 6.56
CA VAL A 180 21.17 -13.34 5.10
C VAL A 180 21.25 -14.78 4.60
N ALA A 181 22.23 -15.56 5.04
CA ALA A 181 22.36 -16.97 4.65
C ALA A 181 21.16 -17.81 5.13
N ASP A 182 20.74 -17.62 6.39
CA ASP A 182 19.58 -18.29 6.96
C ASP A 182 18.28 -17.89 6.22
N ASP A 183 18.12 -16.60 5.88
CA ASP A 183 16.97 -16.12 5.10
C ASP A 183 16.93 -16.74 3.70
N LYS A 184 18.09 -16.89 3.06
CA LYS A 184 18.19 -17.53 1.75
C LYS A 184 17.69 -18.97 1.78
N GLU A 185 18.13 -19.77 2.74
CA GLU A 185 17.67 -21.17 2.86
C GLU A 185 16.16 -21.25 3.12
N ARG A 186 15.65 -20.40 4.02
CA ARG A 186 14.22 -20.26 4.31
C ARG A 186 13.43 -19.89 3.05
N TYR A 187 13.93 -18.93 2.28
CA TYR A 187 13.33 -18.44 1.05
C TYR A 187 13.27 -19.53 -0.03
N ASP A 188 14.39 -20.24 -0.26
CA ASP A 188 14.46 -21.32 -1.24
C ASP A 188 13.48 -22.46 -0.90
N LYS A 189 13.32 -22.79 0.40
CA LYS A 189 12.30 -23.74 0.86
C LYS A 189 10.87 -23.25 0.60
N ALA A 190 10.60 -21.98 0.88
CA ALA A 190 9.28 -21.40 0.65
C ALA A 190 8.94 -21.33 -0.84
N LEU A 191 9.92 -21.07 -1.71
CA LEU A 191 9.73 -21.09 -3.17
C LEU A 191 9.37 -22.47 -3.71
N LYS A 192 10.00 -23.53 -3.20
CA LYS A 192 9.62 -24.91 -3.54
C LYS A 192 8.20 -25.24 -3.09
N ALA A 193 7.79 -24.76 -1.92
CA ALA A 193 6.43 -24.95 -1.42
C ALA A 193 5.39 -24.18 -2.27
N LEU A 194 5.73 -22.97 -2.70
CA LEU A 194 4.91 -22.21 -3.65
C LEU A 194 4.80 -22.95 -4.99
N ASP A 195 5.91 -23.43 -5.54
CA ASP A 195 5.91 -24.18 -6.80
C ASP A 195 5.06 -25.43 -6.72
N ALA A 196 5.18 -26.21 -5.64
CA ALA A 196 4.31 -27.37 -5.43
C ALA A 196 2.81 -27.03 -5.34
N SER A 197 2.46 -25.79 -4.98
CA SER A 197 1.07 -25.34 -4.86
C SER A 197 0.48 -24.83 -6.17
N ILE A 198 1.27 -24.14 -6.99
CA ILE A 198 0.78 -23.46 -8.22
C ILE A 198 1.46 -23.93 -9.52
N ASN A 199 2.43 -24.85 -9.43
CA ASN A 199 3.22 -25.41 -10.52
C ASN A 199 3.80 -24.34 -11.47
N TYR A 200 4.32 -23.23 -10.92
CA TYR A 200 4.80 -22.12 -11.76
C TYR A 200 5.97 -22.53 -12.66
N SER A 201 6.81 -23.48 -12.22
CA SER A 201 7.95 -24.00 -13.00
C SER A 201 7.54 -24.74 -14.28
N THR A 202 6.29 -25.19 -14.37
CA THR A 202 5.73 -25.84 -15.58
C THR A 202 4.94 -24.87 -16.45
N ASN A 203 4.73 -23.64 -15.98
CA ASN A 203 3.97 -22.60 -16.67
C ASN A 203 4.92 -21.44 -17.00
N PRO A 204 5.53 -21.43 -18.21
CA PRO A 204 6.58 -20.46 -18.56
C PRO A 204 6.10 -19.01 -18.50
N LYS A 205 4.80 -18.77 -18.71
CA LYS A 205 4.18 -17.45 -18.61
C LYS A 205 4.14 -16.97 -17.15
N LEU A 206 3.74 -17.85 -16.23
CA LEU A 206 3.69 -17.55 -14.80
C LEU A 206 5.10 -17.42 -14.23
N GLU A 207 6.03 -18.31 -14.60
CA GLU A 207 7.44 -18.22 -14.23
C GLU A 207 8.04 -16.88 -14.68
N ALA A 208 7.93 -16.53 -15.97
CA ALA A 208 8.43 -15.26 -16.49
C ALA A 208 7.83 -14.06 -15.73
N PHE A 209 6.51 -14.09 -15.47
CA PHE A 209 5.86 -13.03 -14.69
C PHE A 209 6.46 -12.92 -13.29
N LEU A 210 6.57 -14.02 -12.54
CA LEU A 210 7.13 -14.05 -11.19
C LEU A 210 8.59 -13.57 -11.15
N THR A 211 9.39 -13.89 -12.18
CA THR A 211 10.77 -13.41 -12.31
C THR A 211 10.80 -11.89 -12.50
N LEU A 212 9.96 -11.38 -13.40
CA LEU A 212 9.89 -9.94 -13.70
C LEU A 212 9.40 -9.11 -12.50
N ILE A 213 8.48 -9.66 -11.69
CA ILE A 213 8.04 -8.99 -10.45
C ILE A 213 8.98 -9.21 -9.25
N GLY A 214 10.06 -9.96 -9.43
CA GLY A 214 11.07 -10.22 -8.39
C GLY A 214 10.62 -11.19 -7.29
N VAL A 215 9.63 -12.02 -7.57
CA VAL A 215 9.18 -13.10 -6.67
C VAL A 215 10.06 -14.33 -6.81
N ILE A 216 10.60 -14.61 -7.99
CA ILE A 216 11.62 -15.64 -8.18
C ILE A 216 12.87 -15.02 -8.77
N GLY A 217 14.02 -15.52 -8.33
CA GLY A 217 15.33 -15.02 -8.74
C GLY A 217 15.67 -13.60 -8.25
N ASN A 218 16.86 -13.12 -8.66
CA ASN A 218 17.42 -11.83 -8.26
C ASN A 218 17.53 -10.85 -9.45
N GLU A 219 17.04 -11.23 -10.62
CA GLU A 219 17.17 -10.51 -11.88
C GLU A 219 16.46 -9.15 -11.81
N SER A 220 15.33 -9.09 -11.07
CA SER A 220 14.58 -7.86 -10.84
C SER A 220 15.43 -6.74 -10.21
N ALA A 221 16.39 -7.09 -9.34
CA ALA A 221 17.29 -6.12 -8.73
C ALA A 221 18.29 -5.55 -9.75
N THR A 222 18.69 -6.35 -10.74
CA THR A 222 19.64 -5.94 -11.79
C THR A 222 19.00 -5.03 -12.84
N VAL A 223 17.71 -5.22 -13.14
CA VAL A 223 16.98 -4.46 -14.17
C VAL A 223 16.33 -3.16 -13.66
N GLY A 224 16.62 -2.75 -12.41
CA GLY A 224 16.07 -1.52 -11.82
C GLY A 224 14.67 -1.67 -11.22
N GLY A 225 14.24 -2.91 -10.96
CA GLY A 225 12.94 -3.23 -10.36
C GLY A 225 11.77 -3.22 -11.35
N THR A 226 10.58 -3.53 -10.84
CA THR A 226 9.35 -3.67 -11.63
C THR A 226 8.95 -2.41 -12.39
N ALA A 227 9.32 -1.23 -11.86
CA ALA A 227 9.02 0.06 -12.47
C ALA A 227 9.76 0.30 -13.80
N ALA A 228 10.88 -0.41 -14.05
CA ALA A 228 11.60 -0.31 -15.31
C ALA A 228 11.00 -1.20 -16.42
N ILE A 229 10.32 -2.28 -16.04
CA ILE A 229 9.78 -3.29 -16.96
C ILE A 229 8.36 -2.95 -17.39
N PHE A 230 7.52 -2.57 -16.42
CA PHE A 230 6.11 -2.27 -16.69
C PHE A 230 5.96 -0.76 -16.89
N PRO A 231 5.64 -0.28 -18.11
CA PRO A 231 5.43 1.14 -18.32
C PRO A 231 4.33 1.63 -17.37
N PRO A 232 4.47 2.84 -16.81
CA PRO A 232 3.48 3.37 -15.88
C PRO A 232 2.12 3.37 -16.57
N ASN A 233 1.21 2.53 -16.11
CA ASN A 233 -0.15 2.52 -16.62
C ASN A 233 -0.76 3.89 -16.24
N PRO A 234 -1.17 4.73 -17.22
CA PRO A 234 -1.68 6.07 -16.94
C PRO A 234 -2.97 6.05 -16.09
N MET A 235 -3.68 4.91 -16.05
CA MET A 235 -4.83 4.70 -15.17
C MET A 235 -4.43 4.33 -13.73
N MET A 236 -3.22 3.80 -13.53
CA MET A 236 -2.62 3.62 -12.21
C MET A 236 -1.86 4.87 -11.83
N GLY A 237 -2.62 5.89 -11.41
CA GLY A 237 -2.09 7.19 -11.03
C GLY A 237 -0.79 7.12 -10.23
N GLY A 238 0.32 7.40 -10.91
CA GLY A 238 1.60 7.80 -10.32
C GLY A 238 2.45 6.69 -9.70
N PHE A 239 3.04 5.80 -10.53
CA PHE A 239 4.37 5.25 -10.23
C PHE A 239 5.49 6.29 -10.43
N GLY A 240 5.18 7.44 -11.04
CA GLY A 240 6.14 8.51 -11.37
C GLY A 240 6.49 9.46 -10.22
N GLY A 241 6.54 8.98 -8.98
CA GLY A 241 6.80 9.82 -7.82
C GLY A 241 7.78 9.19 -6.86
N ARG A 242 9.08 9.40 -7.11
CA ARG A 242 10.19 9.15 -6.19
C ARG A 242 10.54 7.66 -6.05
N GLY A 243 11.54 7.24 -6.82
CA GLY A 243 12.46 6.15 -6.45
C GLY A 243 13.26 6.51 -5.19
N GLY A 244 12.56 6.80 -4.09
CA GLY A 244 13.11 6.81 -2.75
C GLY A 244 12.89 5.42 -2.19
N GLY A 245 13.98 4.75 -1.85
CA GLY A 245 13.98 3.38 -1.37
C GLY A 245 13.00 3.14 -0.22
N PHE A 246 12.77 1.86 0.04
CA PHE A 246 12.08 1.27 1.19
C PHE A 246 12.42 1.96 2.54
N GLY A 247 11.90 3.15 2.76
CA GLY A 247 11.91 3.89 4.01
C GLY A 247 10.61 3.58 4.72
N GLY A 248 10.66 2.62 5.65
CA GLY A 248 9.50 2.16 6.40
C GLY A 248 8.80 3.30 7.18
N PRO A 249 7.55 3.05 7.61
CA PRO A 249 6.74 4.01 8.36
C PRO A 249 7.33 4.19 9.76
N GLY A 250 8.24 5.15 9.92
CA GLY A 250 8.87 5.45 11.22
C GLY A 250 10.18 6.25 11.16
N GLY A 251 10.75 6.42 9.97
CA GLY A 251 11.91 7.30 9.79
C GLY A 251 11.52 8.77 9.85
N GLY A 252 11.60 9.37 11.04
CA GLY A 252 11.63 10.82 11.20
C GLY A 252 12.76 11.39 10.35
N GLY A 253 12.41 11.94 9.18
CA GLY A 253 13.33 12.68 8.33
C GLY A 253 13.77 13.94 9.05
N PHE A 254 14.90 13.86 9.72
CA PHE A 254 15.66 15.00 10.20
C PHE A 254 16.09 15.86 9.01
N GLY A 255 15.77 17.16 9.09
CA GLY A 255 16.64 18.25 8.64
C GLY A 255 17.11 18.26 7.19
N GLY A 256 16.21 18.60 6.26
CA GLY A 256 16.62 19.27 5.02
C GLY A 256 16.64 20.78 5.26
N GLY A 257 17.81 21.34 5.58
CA GLY A 257 18.00 22.78 5.74
C GLY A 257 17.72 23.57 4.44
N PRO A 258 17.54 24.89 4.53
CA PRO A 258 17.32 25.74 3.37
C PRO A 258 18.66 25.93 2.63
N GLY A 259 18.84 25.25 1.50
CA GLY A 259 20.06 25.39 0.73
C GLY A 259 19.93 24.87 -0.70
N GLY A 260 19.77 25.81 -1.63
CA GLY A 260 20.51 25.81 -2.90
C GLY A 260 20.12 24.82 -3.99
N GLY A 261 19.49 25.36 -5.04
CA GLY A 261 20.06 25.27 -6.39
C GLY A 261 19.77 24.02 -7.23
N GLY A 262 19.04 24.25 -8.33
CA GLY A 262 19.34 23.67 -9.64
C GLY A 262 18.83 22.24 -9.89
N GLY A 263 17.87 22.12 -10.82
CA GLY A 263 17.54 20.83 -11.41
C GLY A 263 16.26 20.84 -12.21
N PHE A 264 16.33 21.36 -13.44
CA PHE A 264 15.33 21.15 -14.48
C PHE A 264 15.24 19.66 -14.85
N GLY A 265 14.00 19.18 -15.05
CA GLY A 265 13.65 17.85 -15.55
C GLY A 265 12.32 17.44 -14.92
N GLY A 266 11.16 17.68 -15.53
CA GLY A 266 10.79 17.29 -16.88
C GLY A 266 10.00 15.98 -16.78
N GLY A 267 8.67 16.04 -16.96
CA GLY A 267 7.84 14.83 -17.08
C GLY A 267 6.55 14.90 -16.27
N GLY A 268 5.44 15.13 -16.97
CA GLY A 268 4.11 15.30 -16.40
C GLY A 268 3.51 14.05 -15.76
N GLY A 269 2.48 14.29 -14.95
CA GLY A 269 1.69 13.25 -14.31
C GLY A 269 0.53 13.84 -13.50
N PHE A 270 -0.39 14.52 -14.18
CA PHE A 270 -1.68 14.92 -13.61
C PHE A 270 -2.55 13.68 -13.36
N GLY A 271 -2.60 13.21 -12.12
CA GLY A 271 -3.47 12.10 -11.68
C GLY A 271 -4.19 12.46 -10.39
N GLY A 272 -5.25 13.26 -10.49
CA GLY A 272 -6.03 13.76 -9.36
C GLY A 272 -6.96 12.69 -8.76
N GLY A 273 -6.53 12.05 -7.68
CA GLY A 273 -7.40 11.25 -6.80
C GLY A 273 -7.89 12.09 -5.63
N GLY A 274 -9.01 12.80 -5.82
CA GLY A 274 -9.64 13.61 -4.78
C GLY A 274 -10.36 12.76 -3.73
N PHE A 275 -9.71 12.49 -2.61
CA PHE A 275 -10.39 12.03 -1.39
C PHE A 275 -11.08 13.23 -0.72
N GLY A 276 -12.39 13.36 -0.97
CA GLY A 276 -13.27 14.25 -0.24
C GLY A 276 -13.43 13.76 1.20
N GLY A 277 -12.83 14.46 2.15
CA GLY A 277 -13.16 14.30 3.55
C GLY A 277 -14.57 14.86 3.83
N PRO A 278 -15.35 14.25 4.75
CA PRO A 278 -16.62 14.81 5.18
C PRO A 278 -16.36 16.13 5.91
N GLY A 279 -16.88 17.22 5.35
CA GLY A 279 -16.82 18.55 5.96
C GLY A 279 -17.62 18.56 7.26
N GLY A 280 -16.95 18.87 8.36
CA GLY A 280 -17.58 19.19 9.64
C GLY A 280 -18.36 20.49 9.50
N GLY A 281 -19.67 20.43 9.74
CA GLY A 281 -20.50 21.61 9.93
C GLY A 281 -20.12 22.27 11.25
N GLY A 282 -19.61 23.50 11.18
CA GLY A 282 -19.53 24.37 12.34
C GLY A 282 -20.92 24.95 12.65
N PRO A 283 -21.33 25.03 13.92
CA PRO A 283 -22.57 25.67 14.29
C PRO A 283 -22.45 27.19 14.13
N GLY A 284 -23.28 27.75 13.26
CA GLY A 284 -23.52 29.19 13.21
C GLY A 284 -24.33 29.61 14.44
N GLY A 285 -23.73 30.39 15.32
CA GLY A 285 -24.45 31.12 16.36
C GLY A 285 -25.18 32.30 15.74
N GLY A 286 -26.51 32.28 15.81
CA GLY A 286 -27.35 33.46 15.66
C GLY A 286 -27.59 34.07 17.04
N GLY A 287 -27.51 35.40 17.11
CA GLY A 287 -27.92 36.20 18.27
C GLY A 287 -29.43 36.37 18.37
#